data_AF-A0A8T4H1H3-F1
#
_entry.id   AF-A0A8T4H1H3-F1
#
_cell.length_a   1.000
_cell.length_b   1.000
_cell.length_c   1.000
_cell.angle_alpha   90.00
_cell.angle_beta   90.00
_cell.angle_gamma   90.00
#
_symmetry.space_group_name_H-M   'P 1'
#
loop_
_entity.id
_entity.type
_entity.pdbx_description
1 polymer ?
#
loop_
_entity_poly.entity_id
_entity_poly.type
_entity_poly.pdbx_seq_one_letter_code
_entity_poly.pdbx_strand_id
1 'polypeptide(L)' 'MLDTGLPETDPRGATYGADSRHYVAADIPTVLFGPGTIEQAHFPDETIDWPDVEQARETIAETAVRFLQS' A
#
# COMPACT_ATOMS: atom_id res chain seq x y z
N MET A 1 -7.27 1.14 8.13
CA MET A 1 -7.19 -0.18 7.48
C MET A 1 -8.32 -1.08 7.96
N LEU A 2 -8.40 -1.46 9.25
CA LEU A 2 -9.56 -2.21 9.75
C LEU A 2 -10.89 -1.45 9.56
N ASP A 3 -10.91 -0.15 9.88
CA ASP A 3 -12.09 0.71 9.68
C ASP A 3 -12.46 0.90 8.21
N THR A 4 -11.53 0.61 7.29
CA THR A 4 -11.74 0.63 5.85
C THR A 4 -11.87 -0.79 5.27
N GLY A 5 -12.15 -1.79 6.12
CA GLY A 5 -12.49 -3.15 5.71
C GLY A 5 -11.31 -4.08 5.39
N LEU A 6 -10.06 -3.66 5.64
CA LEU A 6 -8.87 -4.44 5.31
C LEU A 6 -8.36 -5.26 6.51
N PRO A 7 -8.42 -6.60 6.47
CA PRO A 7 -7.80 -7.47 7.47
C PRO A 7 -6.29 -7.67 7.21
N GLU A 8 -5.60 -8.35 8.14
CA GLU A 8 -4.18 -8.77 8.00
C GLU A 8 -3.19 -7.65 7.65
N THR A 9 -3.17 -6.58 8.44
CA THR A 9 -2.42 -5.36 8.12
C THR A 9 -0.96 -5.36 8.60
N ASP A 10 -0.46 -6.48 9.10
CA ASP A 10 0.92 -6.57 9.57
C ASP A 10 1.88 -6.41 8.38
N PRO A 11 2.84 -5.47 8.43
CA PRO A 11 3.75 -5.22 7.32
C PRO A 11 4.63 -6.44 7.09
N ARG A 12 4.78 -6.82 5.81
CA ARG A 12 5.63 -7.93 5.36
C ARG A 12 6.75 -7.41 4.48
N GLY A 13 7.93 -8.00 4.61
CA GLY A 13 9.04 -7.73 3.70
C GLY A 13 8.79 -8.37 2.33
N ALA A 14 9.22 -7.70 1.27
CA ALA A 14 9.16 -8.21 -0.10
C ALA A 14 10.48 -7.91 -0.82
N THR A 15 10.83 -8.72 -1.82
CA THR A 15 12.06 -8.56 -2.61
C THR A 15 11.90 -7.62 -3.81
N TYR A 16 10.71 -7.04 -3.98
CA TYR A 16 10.40 -6.14 -5.09
C TYR A 16 10.92 -4.73 -4.79
N GLY A 17 11.48 -4.08 -5.81
CA GLY A 17 12.04 -2.74 -5.69
C GLY A 17 10.94 -1.68 -5.63
N ALA A 18 11.07 -0.75 -4.68
CA ALA A 18 10.28 0.47 -4.60
C ALA A 18 11.13 1.61 -4.03
N ASP A 19 10.71 2.85 -4.24
CA ASP A 19 11.40 4.03 -3.72
C ASP A 19 11.41 4.09 -2.19
N SER A 20 10.56 3.30 -1.52
CA SER A 20 10.50 3.17 -0.06
C SER A 20 11.86 2.88 0.58
N ARG A 21 12.75 2.17 -0.11
CA ARG A 21 14.12 1.90 0.37
C ARG A 21 14.91 3.19 0.67
N HIS A 22 14.64 4.27 -0.06
CA HIS A 22 15.33 5.54 0.13
C HIS A 22 14.83 6.27 1.37
N TYR A 23 13.53 6.21 1.65
CA TYR A 23 12.93 6.80 2.85
C TYR A 23 13.35 6.04 4.11
N VAL A 24 13.33 4.71 4.06
CA VAL A 24 13.80 3.86 5.17
C VAL A 24 15.28 4.12 5.47
N ALA A 25 16.13 4.26 4.46
CA ALA A 25 17.55 4.59 4.63
C ALA A 25 17.79 5.99 5.22
N ALA A 26 16.79 6.87 5.17
CA ALA A 26 16.81 8.19 5.78
C ALA A 26 16.10 8.23 7.16
N ASP A 27 15.91 7.07 7.79
CA ASP A 27 15.21 6.90 9.07
C ASP A 27 13.74 7.37 9.07
N ILE A 28 13.10 7.41 7.90
CA ILE A 28 11.67 7.73 7.77
C ILE A 28 10.86 6.42 7.75
N PRO A 29 10.06 6.11 8.77
CA PRO A 29 9.21 4.92 8.79
C PRO A 29 8.26 4.92 7.59
N THR A 30 8.37 3.91 6.74
CA THR A 30 7.64 3.84 5.48
C THR A 30 7.09 2.45 5.25
N VAL A 31 5.82 2.37 4.85
CA VAL A 31 5.18 1.15 4.33
C VAL A 31 4.72 1.40 2.90
N LEU A 32 4.77 0.38 2.06
CA LEU A 32 4.16 0.40 0.73
C LEU A 32 2.81 -0.29 0.82
N PHE A 33 1.76 0.36 0.34
CA PHE A 33 0.40 -0.14 0.37
C PHE A 33 -0.32 0.25 -0.92
N GLY A 34 -1.04 -0.70 -1.51
CA GLY A 34 -1.79 -0.50 -2.76
C GLY A 34 -2.56 -1.77 -3.15
N PRO A 35 -3.47 -1.65 -4.12
CA PRO A 35 -4.26 -2.79 -4.60
C PRO A 35 -3.43 -3.71 -5.50
N GLY A 36 -3.95 -4.92 -5.72
CA GLY A 36 -3.38 -5.87 -6.66
C GLY A 36 -2.31 -6.74 -6.07
N THR A 37 -1.71 -7.56 -6.93
CA THR A 37 -0.70 -8.53 -6.52
C THR A 37 0.46 -8.51 -7.51
N ILE A 38 1.65 -8.81 -7.00
CA ILE A 38 2.86 -8.81 -7.81
C ILE A 38 2.87 -9.94 -8.86
N GLU A 39 2.06 -10.98 -8.64
CA GLU A 39 1.89 -12.10 -9.57
C GLU A 39 1.27 -11.67 -10.92
N GLN A 40 0.63 -10.50 -10.98
CA GLN A 40 0.10 -9.90 -12.22
C GLN A 40 0.94 -8.73 -12.74
N ALA A 41 1.93 -8.26 -11.99
CA ALA A 41 2.76 -7.14 -12.40
C ALA A 41 3.72 -7.53 -13.55
N HIS A 42 3.98 -6.60 -14.46
CA HIS A 42 4.86 -6.76 -15.63
C HIS A 42 4.39 -7.82 -16.66
N PHE A 43 3.07 -8.05 -16.75
CA PHE A 43 2.48 -8.88 -17.81
C PHE A 43 1.79 -8.01 -18.87
N PRO A 44 1.67 -8.49 -20.14
CA PRO A 44 1.03 -7.71 -21.20
C PRO A 44 -0.42 -7.31 -20.92
N ASP A 45 -1.13 -8.11 -20.13
CA ASP A 45 -2.53 -7.90 -19.73
C ASP A 45 -2.61 -7.67 -18.21
N GLU A 46 -1.65 -6.88 -17.68
CA GLU A 46 -1.67 -6.44 -16.28
C GLU A 46 -2.96 -5.67 -16.02
N THR A 47 -3.73 -6.17 -15.05
CA THR A 47 -5.03 -5.60 -14.69
C THR A 47 -5.18 -5.52 -13.17
N ILE A 48 -6.12 -4.70 -12.74
CA ILE A 48 -6.45 -4.48 -11.34
C ILE A 48 -7.97 -4.47 -11.18
N ASP A 49 -8.47 -5.02 -10.07
CA ASP A 49 -9.89 -4.92 -9.77
C ASP A 49 -10.23 -3.50 -9.29
N TRP A 50 -11.26 -2.90 -9.90
CA TRP A 50 -11.57 -1.49 -9.66
C TRP A 50 -12.01 -1.20 -8.22
N PRO A 51 -12.87 -2.02 -7.57
CA PRO A 51 -13.21 -1.84 -6.16
C PRO A 51 -12.00 -1.86 -5.22
N ASP A 52 -10.96 -2.64 -5.53
CA ASP A 52 -9.74 -2.66 -4.73
C ASP A 52 -9.00 -1.32 -4.81
N VAL A 53 -9.01 -0.67 -5.98
CA VAL A 53 -8.45 0.69 -6.17
C VAL A 53 -9.22 1.70 -5.31
N GLU A 54 -10.55 1.62 -5.31
CA GLU A 54 -11.40 2.51 -4.51
C GLU A 54 -11.15 2.31 -3.01
N GLN A 55 -11.07 1.07 -2.54
CA GLN A 55 -10.78 0.75 -1.13
C GLN A 55 -9.37 1.19 -0.73
N ALA A 56 -8.37 1.01 -1.61
CA ALA A 56 -7.01 1.46 -1.35
C ALA A 56 -6.94 3.00 -1.26
N ARG A 57 -7.64 3.71 -2.14
CA ARG A 57 -7.76 5.18 -2.11
C ARG A 57 -8.32 5.65 -0.76
N GLU A 58 -9.44 5.09 -0.32
CA GLU A 58 -10.05 5.45 0.97
C GLU A 58 -9.11 5.19 2.13
N THR A 59 -8.45 4.03 2.12
CA THR A 59 -7.50 3.64 3.16
C THR A 59 -6.31 4.59 3.26
N ILE A 60 -5.74 5.00 2.12
CA ILE A 60 -4.62 5.95 2.10
C ILE A 60 -5.07 7.33 2.60
N ALA A 61 -6.24 7.81 2.17
CA ALA A 61 -6.78 9.09 2.61
C ALA A 61 -7.01 9.13 4.13
N GLU A 62 -7.68 8.10 4.68
CA GLU A 62 -7.92 7.97 6.11
C GLU A 62 -6.62 7.86 6.92
N THR A 63 -5.64 7.13 6.39
CA THR A 63 -4.31 7.00 7.03
C THR A 63 -3.61 8.36 7.11
N ALA A 64 -3.62 9.14 6.02
CA ALA A 64 -3.02 10.47 5.99
C ALA A 64 -3.72 11.42 6.98
N VAL A 65 -5.05 11.41 7.02
CA VAL A 65 -5.82 12.23 7.98
C VAL A 65 -5.44 11.89 9.42
N ARG A 66 -5.42 10.60 9.78
CA ARG A 66 -5.08 10.16 11.14
C ARG A 66 -3.63 10.47 11.50
N PHE A 67 -2.69 10.26 10.58
CA PHE A 67 -1.27 10.53 10.79
C PHE A 67 -0.99 12.03 11.01
N LEU A 68 -1.72 12.91 10.31
CA LEU A 68 -1.57 14.36 10.49
C LEU A 68 -2.27 14.90 11.75
N GLN A 69 -3.11 14.09 12.39
CA GLN A 69 -3.83 14.43 13.62
C GLN A 69 -3.17 13.87 14.90
N SER A 70 -2.21 12.96 14.76
CA SER A 70 -1.39 12.43 15.86
C SER A 70 -0.19 13.33 16.16
#